data_AF-A0A9D7WWX9-F1
#
_entry.id   AF-A0A9D7WWX9-F1
#
_cell.length_a   1.000
_cell.length_b   1.000
_cell.length_c   1.000
_cell.angle_alpha   90.00
_cell.angle_beta   90.00
_cell.angle_gamma   90.00
#
_symmetry.space_group_name_H-M   'P 1'
#
loop_
_entity.id
_entity.type
_entity.pdbx_description
1 polymer ?
#
loop_
_entity_poly.entity_id
_entity_poly.type
_entity_poly.pdbx_seq_one_letter_code
_entity_poly.pdbx_strand_id
1 'polypeptide(L)'
;MSGILFLGFLIGMRHALEADHVAAVAVLATRAKTVRQAVPLGVMWGVGHTLTLFAFGAVIVVLNANLPENVTHVLEAVVGVMLVGLGVDVIFRVIKKRIHFHIHAHKNEKQHIHAHSHEGEKEHVPSQHSHEHFKGLSFRALIVGMMHGMAGSAALVLLTMQSVEPIATRIIYIVLFGIGSMVGMGLLSIVIAVPLRYAADSMTWAYNGMSVVLGLFSTGLGLLTIYHSGMFA
;
A
#
# COMPACT_ATOMS: atom_id res chain seq x y z
N MET A 1 2.90 29.87 -15.67
CA MET A 1 3.12 28.43 -15.88
C MET A 1 3.78 27.74 -14.68
N SER A 2 4.89 28.24 -14.14
CA SER A 2 5.59 27.61 -12.98
C SER A 2 4.68 27.33 -11.78
N GLY A 3 3.76 28.25 -11.43
CA GLY A 3 2.82 28.04 -10.32
C GLY A 3 1.86 26.87 -10.51
N ILE A 4 1.33 26.66 -11.73
CA ILE A 4 0.42 25.55 -12.06
C ILE A 4 1.17 24.20 -11.99
N LEU A 5 2.41 24.19 -12.47
CA LEU A 5 3.27 23.00 -12.45
C LEU A 5 3.66 22.61 -11.02
N PHE A 6 4.02 23.60 -10.20
CA PHE A 6 4.29 23.39 -8.77
C PHE A 6 3.05 22.90 -8.03
N LEU A 7 1.88 23.47 -8.34
CA LEU A 7 0.60 23.01 -7.80
C LEU A 7 0.31 21.56 -8.18
N GLY A 8 0.60 21.13 -9.42
CA GLY A 8 0.49 19.73 -9.83
C GLY A 8 1.33 18.78 -8.97
N PHE A 9 2.58 19.16 -8.70
CA PHE A 9 3.43 18.42 -7.77
C PHE A 9 2.87 18.36 -6.34
N LEU A 10 2.40 19.49 -5.79
CA LEU A 10 1.80 19.54 -4.46
C LEU A 10 0.51 18.71 -4.36
N ILE A 11 -0.36 18.79 -5.38
CA ILE A 11 -1.58 17.98 -5.45
C ILE A 11 -1.23 16.51 -5.55
N GLY A 12 -0.21 16.14 -6.34
CA GLY A 12 0.32 14.77 -6.37
C GLY A 12 0.75 14.27 -4.98
N MET A 13 1.48 15.08 -4.21
CA MET A 13 1.85 14.72 -2.84
C MET A 13 0.62 14.57 -1.92
N ARG A 14 -0.38 15.45 -2.06
CA ARG A 14 -1.64 15.36 -1.30
C ARG A 14 -2.43 14.11 -1.69
N HIS A 15 -2.45 13.75 -2.96
CA HIS A 15 -3.16 12.58 -3.47
C HIS A 15 -2.69 11.30 -2.77
N ALA A 16 -1.39 11.20 -2.48
CA ALA A 16 -0.86 10.09 -1.69
C ALA A 16 -1.47 9.96 -0.27
N LEU A 17 -2.09 11.01 0.27
CA LEU A 17 -2.75 11.02 1.58
C LEU A 17 -4.23 10.62 1.52
N GLU A 18 -4.75 10.27 0.34
CA GLU A 18 -6.11 9.76 0.21
C GLU A 18 -6.27 8.45 0.97
N ALA A 19 -7.50 8.19 1.44
CA ALA A 19 -7.77 7.15 2.42
C ALA A 19 -7.38 5.74 1.93
N ASP A 20 -7.58 5.49 0.64
CA ASP A 20 -7.23 4.25 -0.06
C ASP A 20 -5.71 4.07 -0.19
N HIS A 21 -4.98 5.13 -0.53
CA HIS A 21 -3.52 5.17 -0.57
C HIS A 21 -2.93 4.93 0.82
N VAL A 22 -3.43 5.63 1.84
CA VAL A 22 -3.03 5.46 3.24
C VAL A 22 -3.28 4.04 3.70
N ALA A 23 -4.45 3.47 3.41
CA ALA A 23 -4.77 2.09 3.76
C ALA A 23 -3.81 1.09 3.11
N ALA A 24 -3.58 1.21 1.80
CA ALA A 24 -2.70 0.30 1.05
C ALA A 24 -1.24 0.39 1.54
N VAL A 25 -0.70 1.61 1.70
CA VAL A 25 0.66 1.83 2.18
C VAL A 25 0.83 1.35 3.61
N ALA A 26 -0.16 1.59 4.49
CA ALA A 26 -0.11 1.12 5.87
C ALA A 26 -0.07 -0.41 5.94
N VAL A 27 -0.90 -1.09 5.15
CA VAL A 27 -0.91 -2.54 5.04
C VAL A 27 0.41 -3.08 4.49
N LEU A 28 0.96 -2.47 3.43
CA LEU A 28 2.27 -2.85 2.88
C LEU A 28 3.40 -2.66 3.90
N ALA A 29 3.37 -1.57 4.69
CA ALA A 29 4.35 -1.29 5.72
C ALA A 29 4.35 -2.35 6.85
N THR A 30 3.26 -3.11 7.03
CA THR A 30 3.25 -4.26 7.96
C THR A 30 4.23 -5.35 7.54
N ARG A 31 4.53 -5.49 6.24
CA ARG A 31 5.44 -6.51 5.69
C ARG A 31 6.92 -6.12 5.80
N ALA A 32 7.23 -4.82 5.88
CA ALA A 32 8.59 -4.35 6.04
C ALA A 32 9.14 -4.68 7.44
N LYS A 33 10.37 -5.21 7.52
CA LYS A 33 11.00 -5.48 8.82
C LYS A 33 11.64 -4.23 9.42
N THR A 34 12.03 -3.27 8.59
CA THR A 34 12.65 -2.00 9.00
C THR A 34 12.07 -0.84 8.20
N VAL A 35 12.20 0.39 8.72
CA VAL A 35 11.77 1.62 8.01
C VAL A 35 12.46 1.73 6.65
N ARG A 36 13.76 1.41 6.59
CA ARG A 36 14.55 1.40 5.34
C ARG A 36 14.01 0.43 4.30
N GLN A 37 13.34 -0.66 4.72
CA GLN A 37 12.66 -1.59 3.81
C GLN A 37 11.25 -1.10 3.41
N ALA A 38 10.59 -0.28 4.23
CA ALA A 38 9.25 0.23 3.91
C ALA A 38 9.28 1.28 2.80
N VAL A 39 10.27 2.18 2.81
CA VAL A 39 10.46 3.22 1.78
C VAL A 39 10.43 2.68 0.35
N PRO A 40 11.28 1.71 -0.03
CA PRO A 40 11.27 1.17 -1.40
C PRO A 40 9.97 0.45 -1.75
N LEU A 41 9.21 -0.08 -0.78
CA LEU A 41 7.87 -0.63 -1.08
C LEU A 41 6.91 0.49 -1.48
N GLY A 42 6.89 1.59 -0.73
CA GLY A 42 6.09 2.78 -1.07
C GLY A 42 6.50 3.41 -2.39
N VAL A 43 7.81 3.53 -2.65
CA VAL A 43 8.32 4.09 -3.91
C VAL A 43 7.98 3.17 -5.08
N MET A 44 8.20 1.86 -4.98
CA MET A 44 7.85 0.93 -6.08
C MET A 44 6.36 0.89 -6.34
N TRP A 45 5.55 0.99 -5.29
CA TRP A 45 4.11 1.18 -5.43
C TRP A 45 3.77 2.48 -6.17
N GLY A 46 4.38 3.60 -5.79
CA GLY A 46 4.20 4.88 -6.47
C GLY A 46 4.69 4.89 -7.91
N VAL A 47 5.76 4.17 -8.22
CA VAL A 47 6.23 3.98 -9.61
C VAL A 47 5.17 3.27 -10.43
N GLY A 48 4.58 2.18 -9.91
CA GLY A 48 3.53 1.44 -10.59
C GLY A 48 2.30 2.31 -10.85
N HIS A 49 1.87 3.03 -9.82
CA HIS A 49 0.74 3.96 -9.89
C HIS A 49 0.96 5.07 -10.92
N THR A 50 2.11 5.75 -10.86
CA THR A 50 2.45 6.82 -11.79
C THR A 50 2.59 6.32 -13.22
N LEU A 51 3.10 5.10 -13.43
CA LEU A 51 3.22 4.51 -14.76
C LEU A 51 1.85 4.32 -15.41
N THR A 52 0.89 3.74 -14.70
CA THR A 52 -0.48 3.55 -15.21
C THR A 52 -1.20 4.88 -15.35
N LEU A 53 -1.07 5.79 -14.39
CA LEU A 53 -1.67 7.11 -14.47
C LEU A 53 -1.14 7.88 -15.70
N PHE A 54 0.16 7.87 -15.94
CA PHE A 54 0.74 8.49 -17.12
C PHE A 54 0.25 7.84 -18.41
N ALA A 55 0.24 6.50 -18.48
CA ALA A 55 -0.21 5.79 -19.68
C ALA A 55 -1.67 6.09 -20.03
N PHE A 56 -2.59 5.94 -19.07
CA PHE A 56 -4.02 6.19 -19.30
C PHE A 56 -4.31 7.68 -19.42
N GLY A 57 -3.74 8.51 -18.54
CA GLY A 57 -3.93 9.96 -18.57
C GLY A 57 -3.42 10.61 -19.86
N ALA A 58 -2.25 10.20 -20.36
CA ALA A 58 -1.73 10.70 -21.63
C ALA A 58 -2.63 10.30 -22.81
N VAL A 59 -3.10 9.05 -22.86
CA VAL A 59 -4.03 8.59 -23.90
C VAL A 59 -5.31 9.41 -23.90
N ILE A 60 -5.91 9.63 -22.73
CA ILE A 60 -7.15 10.40 -22.59
C ILE A 60 -6.94 11.86 -23.03
N VAL A 61 -5.85 12.49 -22.60
CA VAL A 61 -5.52 13.88 -22.94
C VAL A 61 -5.24 14.06 -24.44
N VAL A 62 -4.47 13.14 -25.05
CA VAL A 62 -4.09 13.24 -26.47
C VAL A 62 -5.28 12.95 -27.38
N LEU A 63 -6.11 11.96 -27.03
CA LEU A 63 -7.29 11.61 -27.81
C LEU A 63 -8.50 12.49 -27.50
N ASN A 64 -8.40 13.37 -26.51
CA ASN A 64 -9.52 14.12 -25.94
C ASN A 64 -10.73 13.21 -25.64
N ALA A 65 -10.43 12.01 -25.13
CA ALA A 65 -11.42 10.99 -24.86
C ALA A 65 -12.10 11.25 -23.52
N ASN A 66 -13.33 10.75 -23.35
CA ASN A 66 -13.98 10.68 -22.05
C ASN A 66 -14.03 9.21 -21.63
N LEU A 67 -13.65 8.92 -20.39
CA LEU A 67 -13.83 7.59 -19.81
C LEU A 67 -15.33 7.38 -19.54
N PRO A 68 -15.96 6.35 -20.13
CA PRO A 68 -17.36 6.06 -19.83
C PRO A 68 -17.50 5.58 -18.38
N GLU A 69 -18.61 5.97 -17.73
CA GLU A 69 -18.83 5.77 -16.28
C GLU A 69 -18.71 4.31 -15.85
N ASN A 70 -19.18 3.38 -16.68
CA ASN A 70 -19.06 1.94 -16.44
C ASN A 70 -17.61 1.48 -16.27
N VAL A 71 -16.67 2.03 -17.05
CA VAL A 71 -15.25 1.68 -16.94
C VAL A 71 -14.68 2.21 -15.64
N THR A 72 -15.00 3.45 -15.27
CA THR A 72 -14.58 4.04 -13.99
C THR A 72 -15.08 3.21 -12.81
N HIS A 73 -16.36 2.83 -12.80
CA HIS A 73 -16.96 1.98 -11.77
C HIS A 73 -16.28 0.60 -11.66
N VAL A 74 -16.01 -0.06 -12.78
CA VAL A 74 -15.31 -1.36 -12.76
C VAL A 74 -13.89 -1.20 -12.20
N LEU A 75 -13.17 -0.16 -12.58
CA LEU A 75 -11.82 0.10 -12.08
C LEU A 75 -11.83 0.37 -10.57
N GLU A 76 -12.76 1.19 -10.09
CA GLU A 76 -12.95 1.45 -8.65
C GLU A 76 -13.28 0.17 -7.88
N ALA A 77 -14.17 -0.67 -8.42
CA ALA A 77 -14.51 -1.95 -7.81
C ALA A 77 -13.29 -2.89 -7.71
N VAL A 78 -12.46 -2.96 -8.76
CA VAL A 78 -11.21 -3.73 -8.76
C VAL A 78 -10.27 -3.25 -7.67
N VAL A 79 -10.12 -1.93 -7.48
CA VAL A 79 -9.33 -1.37 -6.37
C VAL A 79 -9.93 -1.71 -5.02
N GLY A 80 -11.26 -1.65 -4.88
CA GLY A 80 -11.94 -2.06 -3.65
C GLY A 80 -11.69 -3.53 -3.31
N VAL A 81 -11.77 -4.44 -4.29
CA VAL A 81 -11.46 -5.87 -4.11
C VAL A 81 -10.00 -6.07 -3.69
N MET A 82 -9.07 -5.32 -4.31
CA MET A 82 -7.66 -5.34 -3.95
C MET A 82 -7.45 -4.89 -2.49
N LEU A 83 -8.08 -3.80 -2.04
CA LEU A 83 -7.98 -3.31 -0.67
C LEU A 83 -8.54 -4.32 0.36
N VAL A 84 -9.64 -4.98 0.02
CA VAL A 84 -10.18 -6.10 0.82
C VAL A 84 -9.14 -7.22 0.93
N GLY A 85 -8.59 -7.66 -0.20
CA GLY A 85 -7.58 -8.71 -0.25
C GLY A 85 -6.35 -8.40 0.59
N LEU A 86 -5.82 -7.17 0.48
CA LEU A 86 -4.67 -6.70 1.28
C LEU A 86 -4.99 -6.68 2.79
N GLY A 87 -6.15 -6.17 3.17
CA GLY A 87 -6.56 -6.09 4.58
C GLY A 87 -6.74 -7.46 5.22
N VAL A 88 -7.44 -8.36 4.52
CA VAL A 88 -7.66 -9.75 4.93
C VAL A 88 -6.33 -10.51 5.06
N ASP A 89 -5.41 -10.32 4.11
CA ASP A 89 -4.07 -10.92 4.13
C ASP A 89 -3.25 -10.48 5.37
N VAL A 90 -3.34 -9.23 5.81
CA VAL A 90 -2.72 -8.79 7.09
C VAL A 90 -3.33 -9.52 8.27
N ILE A 91 -4.66 -9.55 8.35
CA ILE A 91 -5.39 -10.15 9.47
C ILE A 91 -5.02 -11.64 9.57
N PHE A 92 -5.04 -12.37 8.46
CA PHE A 92 -4.63 -13.78 8.43
C PHE A 92 -3.18 -13.99 8.85
N ARG A 93 -2.24 -13.12 8.45
CA ARG A 93 -0.85 -13.20 8.93
C ARG A 93 -0.74 -13.04 10.43
N VAL A 94 -1.50 -12.12 11.04
CA VAL A 94 -1.46 -11.89 12.49
C VAL A 94 -2.06 -13.11 13.22
N ILE A 95 -3.19 -13.63 12.75
CA ILE A 95 -3.82 -14.82 13.33
C ILE A 95 -2.90 -16.04 13.24
N LYS A 96 -2.30 -16.30 12.07
CA LYS A 96 -1.42 -17.46 11.87
C LYS A 96 -0.16 -17.38 12.74
N LYS A 97 0.43 -16.19 12.91
CA LYS A 97 1.59 -15.99 13.80
C LYS A 97 1.28 -16.25 15.28
N ARG A 98 0.03 -16.06 15.72
CA ARG A 98 -0.41 -16.40 17.09
C ARG A 98 -0.51 -17.91 17.34
N ILE A 99 -0.53 -18.75 16.29
CA ILE A 99 -0.78 -20.20 16.38
C ILE A 99 0.53 -21.03 16.44
N HIS A 100 1.71 -20.40 16.49
CA HIS A 100 2.95 -21.15 16.71
C HIS A 100 3.09 -21.60 18.18
N PHE A 101 2.57 -22.79 18.48
CA PHE A 101 2.90 -23.56 19.68
C PHE A 101 4.23 -24.30 19.44
N HIS A 102 5.26 -24.02 20.23
CA HIS A 102 6.45 -24.88 20.27
C HIS A 102 6.21 -26.00 21.29
N ILE A 103 6.21 -27.25 20.82
CA ILE A 103 6.13 -28.44 21.66
C ILE A 103 7.55 -28.99 21.76
N HIS A 104 8.14 -28.97 22.96
CA HIS A 104 9.29 -29.81 23.28
C HIS A 104 8.80 -31.03 24.06
N ALA A 105 9.19 -32.22 23.58
CA ALA A 105 9.07 -33.46 24.33
C ALA A 105 10.42 -33.72 25.01
N HIS A 106 10.48 -33.60 26.34
CA HIS A 106 11.58 -34.20 27.10
C HIS A 106 11.28 -35.68 27.32
N LYS A 107 12.31 -36.51 27.19
CA LYS A 107 12.23 -37.96 27.10
C LYS A 107 11.77 -38.65 28.39
N ASN A 108 11.29 -37.94 29.42
CA ASN A 108 10.86 -38.62 30.66
C ASN A 108 9.97 -37.87 31.67
N GLU A 109 9.28 -36.76 31.37
CA GLU A 109 8.27 -36.23 32.32
C GLU A 109 7.26 -35.26 31.67
N LYS A 110 6.09 -35.14 32.30
CA LYS A 110 4.83 -34.58 31.77
C LYS A 110 5.01 -33.27 30.98
N GLN A 111 4.37 -33.25 29.81
CA GLN A 111 4.26 -32.08 28.93
C GLN A 111 3.71 -30.88 29.69
N HIS A 112 4.46 -29.79 29.71
CA HIS A 112 4.01 -28.51 30.25
C HIS A 112 4.35 -27.37 29.28
N ILE A 113 3.62 -26.27 29.43
CA ILE A 113 3.60 -25.12 28.51
C ILE A 113 4.24 -23.94 29.23
N HIS A 114 5.37 -23.43 28.73
CA HIS A 114 5.98 -22.18 29.23
C HIS A 114 6.11 -21.13 28.12
N ALA A 115 6.11 -19.85 28.52
CA ALA A 115 6.45 -18.70 27.70
C ALA A 115 7.76 -18.10 28.20
N HIS A 116 8.77 -17.96 27.33
CA HIS A 116 10.05 -17.30 27.65
C HIS A 116 10.39 -16.19 26.65
N SER A 117 11.12 -15.18 27.13
CA SER A 117 11.83 -14.13 26.37
C SER A 117 13.33 -14.43 26.46
N HIS A 118 14.05 -14.35 25.34
CA HIS A 118 15.47 -14.73 25.28
C HIS A 118 16.37 -13.60 25.81
N GLU A 119 16.96 -13.81 26.98
CA GLU A 119 18.16 -13.11 27.42
C GLU A 119 19.27 -14.16 27.64
N GLY A 120 20.10 -14.39 26.60
CA GLY A 120 21.46 -14.87 26.80
C GLY A 120 21.79 -16.38 26.71
N GLU A 121 21.45 -17.10 25.64
CA GLU A 121 22.07 -18.42 25.39
C GLU A 121 22.61 -18.63 23.98
N LYS A 122 23.77 -19.31 23.94
CA LYS A 122 24.69 -19.55 22.83
C LYS A 122 24.64 -21.03 22.45
N GLU A 123 23.75 -21.45 21.54
CA GLU A 123 23.98 -22.62 20.68
C GLU A 123 22.85 -22.76 19.65
N HIS A 124 23.23 -22.79 18.37
CA HIS A 124 22.29 -22.79 17.25
C HIS A 124 22.14 -24.20 16.64
N VAL A 125 20.94 -24.75 16.71
CA VAL A 125 20.43 -25.66 15.66
C VAL A 125 19.90 -24.78 14.52
N PRO A 126 20.31 -24.96 13.26
CA PRO A 126 19.87 -24.08 12.18
C PRO A 126 18.39 -24.30 11.89
N SER A 127 17.56 -23.41 12.44
CA SER A 127 16.21 -23.16 11.94
C SER A 127 16.33 -22.79 10.46
N GLN A 128 15.61 -23.51 9.59
CA GLN A 128 15.47 -23.14 8.18
C GLN A 128 14.80 -21.77 8.09
N HIS A 129 15.60 -20.71 8.06
CA HIS A 129 15.12 -19.35 7.86
C HIS A 129 14.70 -19.19 6.40
N SER A 130 13.40 -19.25 6.13
CA SER A 130 12.85 -18.88 4.82
C SER A 130 13.08 -17.37 4.60
N HIS A 131 14.11 -17.03 3.83
CA HIS A 131 14.34 -15.66 3.40
C HIS A 131 13.32 -15.33 2.29
N GLU A 132 12.19 -14.69 2.63
CA GLU A 132 11.39 -14.02 1.60
C GLU A 132 12.28 -12.97 0.92
N HIS A 133 12.59 -13.17 -0.37
CA HIS A 133 13.42 -12.27 -1.13
C HIS A 133 12.73 -10.91 -1.29
N PHE A 134 13.39 -9.86 -0.81
CA PHE A 134 12.95 -8.46 -0.90
C PHE A 134 12.47 -8.05 -2.31
N LYS A 135 13.08 -8.59 -3.37
CA LYS A 135 12.65 -8.36 -4.77
C LYS A 135 11.19 -8.75 -5.03
N GLY A 136 10.69 -9.81 -4.41
CA GLY A 136 9.29 -10.25 -4.58
C GLY A 136 8.29 -9.30 -3.94
N LEU A 137 8.65 -8.68 -2.81
CA LEU A 137 7.82 -7.68 -2.13
C LEU A 137 7.74 -6.38 -2.95
N SER A 138 8.87 -5.93 -3.50
CA SER A 138 8.92 -4.75 -4.37
C SER A 138 8.10 -4.94 -5.66
N PHE A 139 8.13 -6.13 -6.26
CA PHE A 139 7.33 -6.43 -7.46
C PHE A 139 5.83 -6.46 -7.16
N ARG A 140 5.43 -7.05 -6.03
CA ARG A 140 4.02 -6.98 -5.57
C ARG A 140 3.58 -5.54 -5.36
N ALA A 141 4.41 -4.72 -4.70
CA ALA A 141 4.12 -3.30 -4.49
C ALA A 141 3.92 -2.57 -5.84
N LEU A 142 4.78 -2.84 -6.82
CA LEU A 142 4.64 -2.30 -8.18
C LEU A 142 3.28 -2.68 -8.83
N ILE A 143 2.88 -3.96 -8.78
CA ILE A 143 1.60 -4.41 -9.35
C ILE A 143 0.41 -3.77 -8.64
N VAL A 144 0.43 -3.73 -7.31
CA VAL A 144 -0.63 -3.06 -6.52
C VAL A 144 -0.68 -1.58 -6.91
N GLY A 145 0.47 -0.94 -7.09
CA GLY A 145 0.57 0.44 -7.57
C GLY A 145 -0.10 0.63 -8.92
N MET A 146 0.24 -0.22 -9.90
CA MET A 146 -0.37 -0.20 -11.22
C MET A 146 -1.90 -0.38 -11.16
N MET A 147 -2.39 -1.34 -10.36
CA MET A 147 -3.84 -1.54 -10.17
C MET A 147 -4.50 -0.29 -9.60
N HIS A 148 -3.87 0.34 -8.62
CA HIS A 148 -4.39 1.54 -7.99
C HIS A 148 -4.39 2.74 -8.93
N GLY A 149 -3.31 2.96 -9.69
CA GLY A 149 -3.22 4.10 -10.62
C GLY A 149 -4.13 3.99 -11.84
N MET A 150 -4.68 2.81 -12.13
CA MET A 150 -5.75 2.67 -13.13
C MET A 150 -7.09 3.21 -12.64
N ALA A 151 -7.42 3.11 -11.34
CA ALA A 151 -8.71 3.53 -10.80
C ALA A 151 -8.63 4.87 -10.07
N GLY A 152 -9.60 5.75 -10.27
CA GLY A 152 -9.78 6.97 -9.46
C GLY A 152 -8.85 8.15 -9.81
N SER A 153 -7.54 7.94 -10.01
CA SER A 153 -6.59 9.04 -10.20
C SER A 153 -6.74 9.77 -11.52
N ALA A 154 -7.18 9.06 -12.58
CA ALA A 154 -7.40 9.66 -13.89
C ALA A 154 -8.51 10.73 -13.86
N ALA A 155 -9.59 10.51 -13.09
CA ALA A 155 -10.69 11.47 -12.99
C ALA A 155 -10.26 12.78 -12.30
N LEU A 156 -9.49 12.69 -11.21
CA LEU A 156 -8.96 13.86 -10.50
C LEU A 156 -7.97 14.67 -11.33
N VAL A 157 -7.12 13.97 -12.09
CA VAL A 157 -6.18 14.56 -13.05
C VAL A 157 -6.95 15.24 -14.18
N LEU A 158 -8.01 14.62 -14.72
CA LEU A 158 -8.83 15.23 -15.79
C LEU A 158 -9.58 16.48 -15.33
N LEU A 159 -10.15 16.49 -14.12
CA LEU A 159 -10.88 17.64 -13.56
C LEU A 159 -10.00 18.89 -13.43
N THR A 160 -8.70 18.74 -13.18
CA THR A 160 -7.76 19.86 -13.05
C THR A 160 -7.18 20.32 -14.39
N MET A 161 -7.37 19.55 -15.47
CA MET A 161 -6.71 19.74 -16.77
C MET A 161 -7.59 20.34 -17.86
N GLN A 162 -8.92 20.30 -17.72
CA GLN A 162 -9.85 20.85 -18.73
C GLN A 162 -9.69 22.37 -18.95
N SER A 163 -9.13 23.10 -17.99
CA SER A 163 -8.92 24.56 -18.08
C SER A 163 -7.53 24.97 -18.57
N VAL A 164 -6.60 24.03 -18.78
CA VAL A 164 -5.21 24.33 -19.11
C VAL A 164 -4.94 24.04 -20.58
N GLU A 165 -4.72 25.08 -21.37
CA GLU A 165 -4.18 25.01 -22.75
C GLU A 165 -2.70 25.42 -22.72
N PRO A 166 -1.77 24.80 -23.50
CA PRO A 166 -1.92 23.69 -24.47
C PRO A 166 -1.66 22.28 -23.91
N ILE A 167 -1.89 21.23 -24.73
CA ILE A 167 -1.66 19.79 -24.43
C ILE A 167 -0.27 19.51 -23.83
N ALA A 168 0.78 20.20 -24.26
CA ALA A 168 2.12 20.01 -23.70
C ALA A 168 2.16 20.30 -22.19
N THR A 169 1.47 21.36 -21.73
CA THR A 169 1.36 21.71 -20.31
C THR A 169 0.59 20.65 -19.54
N ARG A 170 -0.44 20.08 -20.15
CA ARG A 170 -1.22 18.96 -19.60
C ARG A 170 -0.34 17.73 -19.33
N ILE A 171 0.49 17.35 -20.29
CA ILE A 171 1.42 16.20 -20.13
C ILE A 171 2.47 16.48 -19.04
N ILE A 172 3.08 17.67 -19.04
CA ILE A 172 4.05 18.05 -17.99
C ILE A 172 3.39 18.04 -16.60
N TYR A 173 2.14 18.48 -16.51
CA TYR A 173 1.37 18.44 -15.27
C TYR A 173 1.20 17.01 -14.76
N ILE A 174 0.80 16.06 -15.62
CA ILE A 174 0.69 14.63 -15.25
C ILE A 174 2.02 14.09 -14.72
N VAL A 175 3.13 14.40 -15.38
CA VAL A 175 4.45 13.95 -14.95
C VAL A 175 4.79 14.50 -13.57
N LEU A 176 4.57 15.80 -13.33
CA LEU A 176 4.85 16.42 -12.04
C LEU A 176 3.90 15.92 -10.93
N PHE A 177 2.64 15.70 -11.25
CA PHE A 177 1.69 15.05 -10.35
C PHE A 177 2.19 13.65 -9.96
N GLY A 178 2.61 12.85 -10.95
CA GLY A 178 3.17 11.53 -10.72
C GLY A 178 4.44 11.54 -9.86
N ILE A 179 5.34 12.51 -10.09
CA ILE A 179 6.53 12.70 -9.25
C ILE A 179 6.14 13.10 -7.83
N GLY A 180 5.21 14.03 -7.67
CA GLY A 180 4.67 14.43 -6.38
C GLY A 180 4.05 13.25 -5.63
N SER A 181 3.26 12.43 -6.33
CA SER A 181 2.66 11.22 -5.79
C SER A 181 3.70 10.21 -5.32
N MET A 182 4.73 9.92 -6.14
CA MET A 182 5.84 9.04 -5.74
C MET A 182 6.57 9.54 -4.48
N VAL A 183 6.86 10.84 -4.40
CA VAL A 183 7.48 11.45 -3.22
C VAL A 183 6.55 11.34 -2.02
N GLY A 184 5.27 11.69 -2.18
CA GLY A 184 4.25 11.61 -1.14
C GLY A 184 4.09 10.20 -0.56
N MET A 185 4.04 9.18 -1.42
CA MET A 185 3.93 7.77 -1.00
C MET A 185 5.19 7.28 -0.29
N GLY A 186 6.38 7.71 -0.74
CA GLY A 186 7.64 7.44 -0.08
C GLY A 186 7.69 8.05 1.33
N LEU A 187 7.30 9.32 1.47
CA LEU A 187 7.22 10.02 2.76
C LEU A 187 6.17 9.39 3.68
N LEU A 188 4.97 9.10 3.16
CA LEU A 188 3.91 8.43 3.89
C LEU A 188 4.36 7.06 4.42
N SER A 189 5.13 6.32 3.63
CA SER A 189 5.71 5.05 4.05
C SER A 189 6.64 5.21 5.25
N ILE A 190 7.42 6.29 5.33
CA ILE A 190 8.26 6.60 6.50
C ILE A 190 7.37 6.93 7.69
N VAL A 191 6.41 7.85 7.51
CA VAL A 191 5.50 8.32 8.57
C VAL A 191 4.73 7.15 9.20
N ILE A 192 4.27 6.19 8.40
CA ILE A 192 3.56 5.02 8.91
C ILE A 192 4.54 3.97 9.47
N ALA A 193 5.67 3.74 8.81
CA ALA A 193 6.59 2.68 9.23
C ALA A 193 7.27 2.98 10.56
N VAL A 194 7.61 4.23 10.88
CA VAL A 194 8.29 4.59 12.14
C VAL A 194 7.51 4.13 13.39
N PRO A 195 6.26 4.56 13.63
CA PRO A 195 5.51 4.12 14.81
C PRO A 195 5.22 2.62 14.78
N LEU A 196 4.97 2.06 13.59
CA LEU A 196 4.72 0.63 13.43
C LEU A 196 5.94 -0.23 13.78
N ARG A 197 7.15 0.23 13.44
CA ARG A 197 8.41 -0.46 13.80
C ARG A 197 8.76 -0.28 15.26
N TYR A 198 8.58 0.92 15.81
CA TYR A 198 8.76 1.15 17.24
C TYR A 198 7.86 0.22 18.09
N ALA A 199 6.60 0.06 17.68
CA ALA A 199 5.69 -0.89 18.31
C ALA A 199 6.14 -2.35 18.13
N ALA A 200 6.72 -2.70 16.98
CA ALA A 200 7.20 -4.06 16.72
C ALA A 200 8.41 -4.45 17.59
N ASP A 201 9.31 -3.49 17.84
CA ASP A 201 10.55 -3.71 18.58
C ASP A 201 10.31 -3.64 20.11
N SER A 202 9.38 -2.81 20.57
CA SER A 202 9.07 -2.67 22.00
C SER A 202 8.00 -3.66 22.49
N MET A 203 6.91 -3.82 21.72
CA MET A 203 5.66 -4.34 22.26
C MET A 203 4.84 -5.08 21.20
N THR A 204 5.14 -6.38 21.04
CA THR A 204 4.56 -7.24 19.99
C THR A 204 3.03 -7.26 19.98
N TRP A 205 2.36 -7.14 21.13
CA TRP A 205 0.90 -7.05 21.19
C TRP A 205 0.36 -5.76 20.57
N ALA A 206 1.05 -4.63 20.77
CA ALA A 206 0.67 -3.34 20.20
C ALA A 206 0.86 -3.35 18.68
N TYR A 207 1.97 -3.91 18.18
CA TYR A 207 2.18 -4.12 16.75
C TYR A 207 1.10 -5.01 16.12
N ASN A 208 0.73 -6.11 16.78
CA ASN A 208 -0.33 -7.00 16.30
C ASN A 208 -1.70 -6.29 16.31
N GLY A 209 -2.02 -5.53 17.36
CA GLY A 209 -3.23 -4.72 17.45
C GLY A 209 -3.30 -3.68 16.34
N MET A 210 -2.23 -2.89 16.15
CA MET A 210 -2.13 -1.92 15.05
C MET A 210 -2.29 -2.60 13.69
N SER A 211 -1.65 -3.75 13.46
CA SER A 211 -1.75 -4.49 12.21
C SER A 211 -3.18 -4.96 11.93
N VAL A 212 -3.90 -5.43 12.94
CA VAL A 212 -5.33 -5.81 12.80
C VAL A 212 -6.19 -4.58 12.50
N VAL A 213 -5.98 -3.46 13.20
CA VAL A 213 -6.69 -2.20 12.93
C VAL A 213 -6.46 -1.72 11.50
N LEU A 214 -5.21 -1.73 11.02
CA LEU A 214 -4.87 -1.37 9.64
C LEU A 214 -5.51 -2.32 8.62
N GLY A 215 -5.55 -3.61 8.92
CA GLY A 215 -6.21 -4.62 8.10
C GLY A 215 -7.73 -4.38 8.00
N LEU A 216 -8.39 -4.16 9.14
CA LEU A 216 -9.82 -3.84 9.20
C LEU A 216 -10.14 -2.52 8.49
N PHE A 217 -9.30 -1.50 8.65
CA PHE A 217 -9.44 -0.23 7.96
C PHE A 217 -9.36 -0.40 6.43
N SER A 218 -8.37 -1.11 5.93
CA SER A 218 -8.24 -1.44 4.49
C SER A 218 -9.41 -2.25 3.98
N THR A 219 -9.85 -3.28 4.71
CA THR A 219 -11.01 -4.10 4.31
C THR A 219 -12.30 -3.30 4.33
N GLY A 220 -12.54 -2.47 5.35
CA GLY A 220 -13.72 -1.61 5.45
C GLY A 220 -13.77 -0.60 4.31
N LEU A 221 -12.67 0.09 4.02
CA LEU A 221 -12.59 0.99 2.87
C LEU A 221 -12.82 0.26 1.55
N GLY A 222 -12.20 -0.90 1.35
CA GLY A 222 -12.40 -1.68 0.13
C GLY A 222 -13.87 -2.09 -0.08
N LEU A 223 -14.56 -2.51 0.97
CA LEU A 223 -16.00 -2.81 0.92
C LEU A 223 -16.85 -1.57 0.62
N LEU A 224 -16.51 -0.42 1.21
CA LEU A 224 -17.19 0.85 0.92
C LEU A 224 -16.99 1.29 -0.53
N THR A 225 -15.76 1.17 -1.07
CA THR A 225 -15.46 1.46 -2.47
C THR A 225 -16.23 0.53 -3.41
N ILE A 226 -16.31 -0.77 -3.10
CA ILE A 226 -17.12 -1.73 -3.86
C ILE A 226 -18.61 -1.35 -3.85
N TYR A 227 -19.12 -0.91 -2.70
CA TYR A 227 -20.51 -0.51 -2.56
C TYR A 227 -20.84 0.75 -3.37
N HIS A 228 -19.97 1.77 -3.33
CA HIS A 228 -20.16 3.03 -4.06
C HIS A 228 -19.89 2.93 -5.57
N SER A 229 -19.08 1.98 -6.01
CA SER A 229 -18.78 1.77 -7.44
C SER A 229 -19.95 1.16 -8.22
N GLY A 230 -21.14 1.04 -7.63
CA GLY A 230 -22.37 0.75 -8.38
C GLY A 230 -22.50 -0.68 -8.90
N MET A 231 -21.60 -1.61 -8.55
CA MET A 231 -21.78 -3.04 -8.91
C MET A 231 -23.06 -3.67 -8.32
N PHE A 232 -23.71 -3.00 -7.37
CA PHE A 232 -24.96 -3.42 -6.74
C PHE A 232 -26.09 -2.38 -6.84
N ALA A 233 -25.91 -1.33 -7.65
CA ALA A 233 -26.91 -0.26 -7.87
C ALA A 233 -27.62 -0.42 -9.22
#